data_AF-A0A7S3W017-F1
#
_entry.id   AF-A0A7S3W017-F1
#
_cell.length_a   1.000
_cell.length_b   1.000
_cell.length_c   1.000
_cell.angle_alpha   90.00
_cell.angle_beta   90.00
_cell.angle_gamma   90.00
#
_symmetry.space_group_name_H-M   'P 1'
#
loop_
_entity.id
_entity.type
_entity.pdbx_description
1 polymer ?
#
loop_
_entity_poly.entity_id
_entity_poly.type
_entity_poly.pdbx_seq_one_letter_code
_entity_poly.pdbx_strand_id
1 'polypeptide(L)'
;VVQRWGVTRLVRKSHRGLRKVACIGSWHPARVQFQVPRSGQLGYGHRTEINKKIYRIGKKDDANNAGTENDLTEKRITPMGGFSHYGEVNEDWVMLKGCIAGTRKRIITLRKSLLPQVSRKATEQIELKFIDTSSKMGHGRFQTCEEKAKFYGGVATKKPKTEAKAEEAQ
;
A
#
# COMPACT_ATOMS: atom_id res chain seq x y z
N VAL A 1 -16.83 7.68 -18.46
CA VAL A 1 -16.47 6.46 -19.22
C VAL A 1 -14.96 6.23 -19.26
N VAL A 2 -14.17 7.25 -19.62
CA VAL A 2 -12.70 7.22 -19.69
C VAL A 2 -12.05 6.56 -18.46
N GLN A 3 -12.25 7.08 -17.25
CA GLN A 3 -11.62 6.51 -16.03
C GLN A 3 -12.09 5.08 -15.70
N ARG A 4 -13.38 4.79 -15.96
CA ARG A 4 -14.02 3.53 -15.55
C ARG A 4 -13.65 2.36 -16.46
N TRP A 5 -13.55 2.62 -17.77
CA TRP A 5 -13.38 1.60 -18.80
C TRP A 5 -12.12 1.78 -19.64
N GLY A 6 -11.31 2.81 -19.41
CA GLY A 6 -10.07 3.05 -20.14
C GLY A 6 -10.22 3.53 -21.59
N VAL A 7 -11.42 3.98 -22.01
CA VAL A 7 -11.63 4.42 -23.40
C VAL A 7 -10.85 5.70 -23.73
N THR A 8 -10.31 5.77 -24.95
CA THR A 8 -9.59 6.94 -25.47
C THR A 8 -10.49 8.17 -25.47
N ARG A 9 -9.93 9.33 -25.09
CA ARG A 9 -10.63 10.63 -25.13
C ARG A 9 -10.80 11.08 -26.58
N LEU A 10 -11.89 11.77 -26.87
CA LEU A 10 -12.06 12.41 -28.18
C LEU A 10 -11.11 13.60 -28.33
N VAL A 11 -10.96 14.07 -29.57
CA VAL A 11 -10.13 15.22 -29.91
C VAL A 11 -10.57 16.49 -29.19
N ARG A 12 -9.62 17.42 -28.97
CA ARG A 12 -9.87 18.68 -28.23
C ARG A 12 -11.00 19.52 -28.82
N LYS A 13 -11.17 19.49 -30.15
CA LYS A 13 -12.17 20.27 -30.90
C LYS A 13 -13.56 19.62 -30.93
N SER A 14 -13.79 18.50 -30.24
CA SER A 14 -15.11 17.87 -30.18
C SER A 14 -16.13 18.75 -29.48
N HIS A 15 -17.18 19.12 -30.19
CA HIS A 15 -18.30 19.85 -29.61
C HIS A 15 -19.07 18.99 -28.59
N ARG A 16 -19.55 19.63 -27.50
CA ARG A 16 -20.25 18.98 -26.38
C ARG A 16 -19.40 17.91 -25.66
N GLY A 17 -18.13 18.20 -25.44
CA GLY A 17 -17.25 17.44 -24.55
C GLY A 17 -16.54 16.25 -25.19
N LEU A 18 -15.38 15.93 -24.62
CA LEU A 18 -14.40 14.97 -25.16
C LEU A 18 -14.24 13.69 -24.33
N ARG A 19 -14.76 13.65 -23.09
CA ARG A 19 -14.60 12.51 -22.16
C ARG A 19 -15.77 11.53 -22.24
N LYS A 20 -16.18 11.18 -23.47
CA LYS A 20 -17.35 10.35 -23.78
C LYS A 20 -17.01 9.31 -24.85
N VAL A 21 -17.87 8.31 -25.01
CA VAL A 21 -17.86 7.43 -26.18
C VAL A 21 -18.60 8.16 -27.30
N ALA A 22 -18.06 8.13 -28.52
CA ALA A 22 -18.70 8.80 -29.66
C ALA A 22 -19.93 8.04 -30.16
N CYS A 23 -19.76 6.80 -30.61
CA CYS A 23 -20.85 5.93 -31.07
C CYS A 23 -21.17 4.86 -30.02
N ILE A 24 -22.44 4.71 -29.63
CA ILE A 24 -22.91 3.78 -28.59
C ILE A 24 -23.58 2.52 -29.14
N GLY A 25 -23.61 2.34 -30.46
CA GLY A 25 -24.23 1.21 -31.14
C GLY A 25 -24.56 1.52 -32.60
N SER A 26 -24.76 0.48 -33.40
CA SER A 26 -25.35 0.58 -34.75
C SER A 26 -26.85 0.91 -34.68
N TRP A 27 -27.47 1.20 -35.83
CA TRP A 27 -28.92 1.42 -35.92
C TRP A 27 -29.70 0.16 -35.51
N HIS A 28 -29.34 -0.98 -36.11
CA HIS A 28 -29.93 -2.28 -35.80
C HIS A 28 -28.86 -3.13 -35.08
N PRO A 29 -29.14 -3.69 -33.90
CA PRO A 29 -30.39 -3.63 -33.13
C PRO A 29 -30.65 -2.25 -32.52
N ALA A 30 -31.91 -1.81 -32.49
CA ALA A 30 -32.35 -0.50 -32.00
C ALA A 30 -32.35 -0.39 -30.46
N ARG A 31 -31.24 -0.78 -29.83
CA ARG A 31 -31.01 -0.72 -28.38
C ARG A 31 -29.53 -0.62 -28.08
N VAL A 32 -29.19 0.05 -26.99
CA VAL A 32 -27.82 0.06 -26.48
C VAL A 32 -27.51 -1.30 -25.86
N GLN A 33 -26.41 -1.92 -26.28
CA GLN A 33 -25.96 -3.21 -25.74
C GLN A 33 -25.27 -3.02 -24.38
N PHE A 34 -25.28 -4.06 -23.54
CA PHE A 34 -24.71 -4.00 -22.19
C PHE A 34 -23.17 -3.93 -22.20
N GLN A 35 -22.53 -4.43 -23.27
CA GLN A 35 -21.08 -4.38 -23.44
C GLN A 35 -20.57 -2.96 -23.70
N VAL A 36 -21.45 -2.02 -24.08
CA VAL A 36 -21.06 -0.66 -24.42
C VAL A 36 -20.58 0.08 -23.17
N PRO A 37 -19.38 0.70 -23.18
CA PRO A 37 -18.86 1.42 -22.02
C PRO A 37 -19.74 2.61 -21.60
N ARG A 38 -20.34 2.55 -20.41
CA ARG A 38 -21.16 3.64 -19.84
C ARG A 38 -20.60 4.21 -18.54
N SER A 39 -20.93 5.46 -18.24
CA SER A 39 -20.65 6.07 -16.93
C SER A 39 -21.41 5.35 -15.82
N GLY A 40 -20.94 5.48 -14.59
CA GLY A 40 -21.50 4.82 -13.42
C GLY A 40 -20.42 4.54 -12.40
N GLN A 41 -20.74 3.70 -11.42
CA GLN A 41 -19.88 3.40 -10.28
C GLN A 41 -18.51 2.84 -10.71
N LEU A 42 -17.45 3.44 -10.14
CA LEU A 42 -16.07 2.98 -10.26
C LEU A 42 -15.47 2.81 -8.86
N GLY A 43 -15.04 1.60 -8.53
CA GLY A 43 -14.52 1.26 -7.21
C GLY A 43 -15.56 0.62 -6.29
N TYR A 44 -15.11 0.14 -5.13
CA TYR A 44 -15.90 -0.61 -4.15
C TYR A 44 -16.54 -1.90 -4.68
N GLY A 45 -16.02 -2.46 -5.78
CA GLY A 45 -16.42 -3.80 -6.23
C GLY A 45 -15.75 -4.88 -5.39
N HIS A 46 -16.48 -5.93 -5.03
CA HIS A 46 -15.88 -7.13 -4.42
C HIS A 46 -14.91 -7.79 -5.42
N ARG A 47 -13.70 -8.13 -4.97
CA ARG A 47 -12.63 -8.71 -5.80
C ARG A 47 -11.93 -9.82 -5.03
N THR A 48 -11.48 -10.83 -5.76
CA THR A 48 -10.64 -11.90 -5.24
C THR A 48 -9.37 -11.93 -6.07
N GLU A 49 -8.23 -11.68 -5.43
CA GLU A 49 -6.92 -11.78 -6.07
C GLU A 49 -6.27 -13.11 -5.66
N ILE A 50 -5.81 -13.87 -6.65
CA ILE A 50 -5.23 -15.20 -6.43
C ILE A 50 -3.69 -15.15 -6.43
N ASN A 51 -3.07 -16.19 -5.87
CA ASN A 51 -1.62 -16.42 -5.91
C ASN A 51 -0.78 -15.27 -5.32
N LYS A 52 -1.26 -14.67 -4.22
CA LYS A 52 -0.46 -13.73 -3.41
C LYS A 52 0.47 -14.52 -2.51
N LYS A 53 1.77 -14.41 -2.79
CA LYS A 53 2.81 -15.12 -2.03
C LYS A 53 3.06 -14.41 -0.69
N ILE A 54 3.11 -15.19 0.38
CA ILE A 54 3.54 -14.70 1.70
C ILE A 54 5.06 -14.69 1.70
N TYR A 55 5.65 -13.56 2.10
CA TYR A 55 7.09 -13.40 2.25
C TYR A 55 7.55 -13.59 3.68
N ARG A 56 6.78 -13.07 4.64
CA ARG A 56 7.09 -13.20 6.06
C ARG A 56 5.81 -13.15 6.89
N ILE A 57 5.80 -13.88 8.00
CA ILE A 57 4.80 -13.74 9.06
C ILE A 57 5.58 -13.23 10.27
N GLY A 58 5.26 -12.03 10.73
CA GLY A 58 5.88 -11.45 11.92
C GLY A 58 4.99 -11.65 13.13
N LYS A 59 5.62 -11.87 14.28
CA LYS A 59 4.95 -12.01 15.56
C LYS A 59 5.01 -10.69 16.35
N LYS A 60 4.00 -10.47 17.19
CA LYS A 60 3.93 -9.32 18.10
C LYS A 60 5.09 -9.25 19.09
N ASP A 61 5.45 -10.39 19.67
CA ASP A 61 6.42 -10.46 20.78
C ASP A 61 7.87 -10.22 20.34
N ASP A 62 8.12 -10.27 19.03
CA ASP A 62 9.44 -10.04 18.45
C ASP A 62 9.69 -8.54 18.22
N ALA A 63 10.53 -7.96 19.08
CA ALA A 63 10.95 -6.57 18.97
C ALA A 63 11.78 -6.28 17.70
N ASN A 64 12.38 -7.29 17.07
CA ASN A 64 13.17 -7.19 15.85
C ASN A 64 12.49 -7.87 14.64
N ASN A 65 11.15 -7.80 14.58
CA ASN A 65 10.40 -8.51 13.54
C ASN A 65 10.69 -8.06 12.08
N ALA A 66 11.35 -6.92 11.87
CA ALA A 66 11.80 -6.46 10.56
C ALA A 66 13.32 -6.58 10.32
N GLY A 67 14.09 -7.10 11.28
CA GLY A 67 15.48 -7.50 11.09
C GLY A 67 15.60 -8.75 10.19
N THR A 68 16.74 -8.93 9.54
CA THR A 68 17.02 -10.11 8.68
C THR A 68 18.42 -10.64 8.97
N GLU A 69 18.74 -11.85 8.55
CA GLU A 69 20.08 -12.44 8.81
C GLU A 69 21.23 -11.56 8.26
N ASN A 70 20.99 -10.88 7.14
CA ASN A 70 21.94 -9.96 6.53
C ASN A 70 21.88 -8.53 7.08
N ASP A 71 20.87 -8.20 7.90
CA ASP A 71 20.65 -6.85 8.41
C ASP A 71 20.48 -6.91 9.93
N LEU A 72 21.58 -6.61 10.62
CA LEU A 72 21.70 -6.64 12.07
C LEU A 72 21.01 -5.44 12.75
N THR A 73 20.40 -4.52 12.00
CA THR A 73 19.69 -3.40 12.60
C THR A 73 18.44 -3.89 13.34
N GLU A 74 18.35 -3.58 14.63
CA GLU A 74 17.17 -3.87 15.42
C GLU A 74 16.04 -2.91 15.05
N LYS A 75 15.01 -3.45 14.39
CA LYS A 75 13.89 -2.63 13.91
C LYS A 75 12.59 -3.42 13.82
N ARG A 76 11.50 -2.69 14.05
CA ARG A 76 10.12 -3.18 13.86
C ARG A 76 9.62 -2.86 12.47
N ILE A 77 8.60 -3.60 12.03
CA ILE A 77 7.96 -3.41 10.72
C ILE A 77 7.29 -2.03 10.56
N THR A 78 6.91 -1.39 11.66
CA THR A 78 6.34 -0.05 11.66
C THR A 78 7.43 0.95 11.23
N PRO A 79 7.26 1.65 10.10
CA PRO A 79 8.26 2.60 9.62
C PRO A 79 8.35 3.82 10.54
N MET A 80 9.43 4.60 10.41
CA MET A 80 9.59 5.84 11.15
C MET A 80 8.38 6.78 10.98
N GLY A 81 7.72 7.15 12.09
CA GLY A 81 6.51 7.97 12.08
C GLY A 81 5.21 7.21 11.77
N GLY A 82 5.27 5.88 11.69
CA GLY A 82 4.11 5.00 11.47
C GLY A 82 3.68 4.88 10.02
N PHE A 83 2.81 3.91 9.75
CA PHE A 83 2.17 3.78 8.45
C PHE A 83 1.17 4.92 8.23
N SER A 84 1.37 5.70 7.18
CA SER A 84 0.49 6.81 6.82
C SER A 84 -0.99 6.39 6.82
N HIS A 85 -1.85 7.16 7.51
CA HIS A 85 -3.29 6.89 7.69
C HIS A 85 -3.66 5.54 8.33
N TYR A 86 -2.70 4.77 8.83
CA TYR A 86 -2.92 3.55 9.61
C TYR A 86 -2.50 3.75 11.06
N GLY A 87 -1.22 4.03 11.28
CA GLY A 87 -0.58 4.08 12.60
C GLY A 87 0.48 2.99 12.73
N GLU A 88 0.59 2.42 13.92
CA GLU A 88 1.56 1.39 14.27
C GLU A 88 0.97 -0.01 14.12
N VAL A 89 1.82 -0.99 13.79
CA VAL A 89 1.46 -2.41 13.75
C VAL A 89 1.97 -3.06 15.04
N ASN A 90 1.04 -3.35 15.95
CA ASN A 90 1.32 -3.88 17.30
C ASN A 90 0.92 -5.34 17.49
N GLU A 91 0.43 -5.99 16.44
CA GLU A 91 -0.05 -7.37 16.46
C GLU A 91 0.70 -8.19 15.40
N ASP A 92 0.43 -9.49 15.37
CA ASP A 92 0.92 -10.39 14.33
C ASP A 92 0.54 -9.88 12.93
N TRP A 93 1.47 -9.99 11.99
CA TRP A 93 1.31 -9.43 10.66
C TRP A 93 1.81 -10.38 9.58
N VAL A 94 1.28 -10.19 8.37
CA VAL A 94 1.66 -10.97 7.18
C VAL A 94 2.14 -10.02 6.10
N MET A 95 3.35 -10.23 5.61
CA MET A 95 3.89 -9.53 4.45
C MET A 95 3.56 -10.30 3.18
N LEU A 96 2.80 -9.68 2.29
CA LEU A 96 2.37 -10.25 1.03
C LEU A 96 3.12 -9.59 -0.14
N LYS A 97 3.42 -10.39 -1.16
CA LYS A 97 4.04 -9.89 -2.39
C LYS A 97 3.09 -8.97 -3.16
N GLY A 98 3.53 -7.73 -3.37
CA GLY A 98 2.84 -6.75 -4.23
C GLY A 98 1.68 -6.03 -3.54
N CYS A 99 0.77 -5.48 -4.33
CA CYS A 99 -0.42 -4.77 -3.83
C CYS A 99 -1.59 -5.70 -3.55
N ILE A 100 -2.59 -5.20 -2.81
CA ILE A 100 -3.86 -5.87 -2.52
C ILE A 100 -5.00 -4.88 -2.75
N ALA A 101 -6.12 -5.36 -3.29
CA ALA A 101 -7.34 -4.57 -3.40
C ALA A 101 -7.82 -4.08 -2.03
N GLY A 102 -7.85 -2.75 -1.85
CA GLY A 102 -8.31 -2.18 -0.59
C GLY A 102 -7.70 -0.83 -0.32
N THR A 103 -8.38 -0.04 0.50
CA THR A 103 -7.72 1.07 1.21
C THR A 103 -7.08 0.54 2.49
N ARG A 104 -6.16 1.31 3.07
CA ARG A 104 -5.61 1.03 4.41
C ARG A 104 -6.76 0.92 5.42
N LYS A 105 -6.59 0.12 6.49
CA LYS A 105 -7.62 -0.22 7.51
C LYS A 105 -8.81 -1.06 7.02
N ARG A 106 -8.87 -1.46 5.74
CA ARG A 106 -9.91 -2.36 5.25
C ARG A 106 -9.63 -3.80 5.68
N ILE A 107 -10.65 -4.48 6.21
CA ILE A 107 -10.61 -5.91 6.52
C ILE A 107 -10.41 -6.70 5.22
N ILE A 108 -9.48 -7.65 5.23
CA ILE A 108 -9.16 -8.52 4.09
C ILE A 108 -9.28 -9.97 4.56
N THR A 109 -9.99 -10.79 3.81
CA THR A 109 -10.10 -12.23 4.07
C THR A 109 -9.02 -12.98 3.30
N LEU A 110 -8.13 -13.66 4.02
CA LEU A 110 -7.12 -14.54 3.42
C LEU A 110 -7.67 -15.97 3.34
N ARG A 111 -7.55 -16.59 2.17
CA ARG A 111 -7.95 -17.99 1.93
C ARG A 111 -6.79 -18.76 1.34
N LYS A 112 -6.64 -20.03 1.72
CA LYS A 112 -5.74 -20.96 1.03
C LYS A 112 -6.06 -21.01 -0.47
N SER A 113 -5.03 -21.21 -1.28
CA SER A 113 -5.20 -21.33 -2.73
C SER A 113 -6.04 -22.56 -3.06
N LEU A 114 -6.93 -22.43 -4.04
CA LEU A 114 -7.69 -23.55 -4.61
C LEU A 114 -6.94 -24.20 -5.78
N LEU A 115 -5.88 -23.55 -6.27
CA LEU A 115 -5.11 -24.02 -7.41
C LEU A 115 -3.85 -24.74 -6.93
N PRO A 116 -3.45 -25.86 -7.58
CA PRO A 116 -2.22 -26.56 -7.25
C PRO A 116 -1.01 -25.65 -7.50
N GLN A 117 -0.16 -25.51 -6.48
CA GLN A 117 1.01 -24.64 -6.53
C GLN A 117 2.25 -25.42 -6.97
N VAL A 118 2.31 -25.77 -8.26
CA VAL A 118 3.38 -26.62 -8.83
C VAL A 118 4.51 -25.85 -9.52
N SER A 119 4.29 -24.56 -9.82
CA SER A 119 5.31 -23.77 -10.53
C SER A 119 6.51 -23.47 -9.63
N ARG A 120 7.72 -23.43 -10.20
CA ARG A 120 8.96 -23.05 -9.50
C ARG A 120 8.84 -21.73 -8.73
N LYS A 121 8.14 -20.74 -9.32
CA LYS A 121 7.87 -19.45 -8.70
C LYS A 121 6.96 -19.56 -7.46
N ALA A 122 6.02 -20.50 -7.46
CA ALA A 122 5.15 -20.73 -6.31
C ALA A 122 5.90 -21.43 -5.17
N THR A 123 6.74 -22.42 -5.49
CA THR A 123 7.46 -23.26 -4.52
C THR A 123 8.79 -22.69 -4.04
N GLU A 124 9.28 -21.62 -4.66
CA GLU A 124 10.52 -20.93 -4.24
C GLU A 124 10.46 -20.54 -2.75
N GLN A 125 11.52 -20.83 -2.01
CA GLN A 125 11.68 -20.37 -0.63
C GLN A 125 12.12 -18.90 -0.64
N ILE A 126 11.47 -18.07 0.16
CA ILE A 126 11.73 -16.63 0.21
C ILE A 126 12.58 -16.33 1.43
N GLU A 127 13.78 -15.83 1.17
CA GLU A 127 14.68 -15.29 2.18
C GLU A 127 14.84 -13.78 1.93
N LEU A 128 14.46 -12.96 2.91
CA LEU A 128 14.56 -11.52 2.82
C LEU A 128 15.91 -11.08 3.38
N LYS A 129 16.63 -10.23 2.63
CA LYS A 129 17.94 -9.68 3.05
C LYS A 129 17.85 -8.31 3.70
N PHE A 130 16.74 -7.60 3.50
CA PHE A 130 16.54 -6.25 4.00
C PHE A 130 15.05 -5.89 3.94
N ILE A 131 14.57 -5.18 4.96
CA ILE A 131 13.23 -4.60 5.00
C ILE A 131 13.37 -3.09 5.25
N ASP A 132 12.76 -2.30 4.38
CA ASP A 132 12.79 -0.84 4.44
C ASP A 132 11.77 -0.30 5.44
N THR A 133 12.26 0.24 6.55
CA THR A 133 11.49 0.86 7.65
C THR A 133 11.61 2.39 7.63
N SER A 134 12.12 2.96 6.54
CA SER A 134 12.15 4.40 6.35
C SER A 134 10.75 5.02 6.33
N SER A 135 10.67 6.29 6.76
CA SER A 135 9.42 7.05 6.77
C SER A 135 8.73 7.04 5.40
N LYS A 136 7.42 6.78 5.42
CA LYS A 136 6.55 6.87 4.24
C LYS A 136 5.86 8.23 4.10
N MET A 137 6.16 9.16 5.00
CA MET A 137 5.71 10.55 4.92
C MET A 137 6.82 11.36 4.25
N GLY A 138 6.64 11.67 2.96
CA GLY A 138 7.66 12.30 2.14
C GLY A 138 8.74 11.30 1.68
N HIS A 139 10.00 11.74 1.66
CA HIS A 139 11.15 10.92 1.26
C HIS A 139 11.90 10.40 2.50
N GLY A 140 11.73 9.11 2.80
CA GLY A 140 12.46 8.43 3.88
C GLY A 140 13.96 8.32 3.57
N ARG A 141 14.80 8.72 4.54
CA ARG A 141 16.28 8.68 4.41
C ARG A 141 16.97 7.72 5.37
N PHE A 142 16.39 7.51 6.54
CA PHE A 142 16.96 6.72 7.63
C PHE A 142 16.02 5.54 7.93
N GLN A 143 16.57 4.43 8.39
CA GLN A 143 15.82 3.23 8.75
C GLN A 143 15.35 3.27 10.20
N THR A 144 16.16 3.86 11.08
CA THR A 144 15.87 3.99 12.52
C THR A 144 15.98 5.42 13.01
N CYS A 145 15.32 5.70 14.14
CA CYS A 145 15.45 6.99 14.82
C CYS A 145 16.88 7.23 15.31
N GLU A 146 17.59 6.18 15.71
CA GLU A 146 18.98 6.25 16.17
C GLU A 146 19.94 6.63 15.04
N GLU A 147 19.79 6.02 13.86
CA GLU A 147 20.56 6.37 12.67
C GLU A 147 20.39 7.84 12.32
N LYS A 148 19.14 8.32 12.33
CA LYS A 148 18.81 9.73 12.11
C LYS A 148 19.45 10.65 13.16
N ALA A 149 19.38 10.28 14.44
CA ALA A 149 19.93 11.07 15.53
C ALA A 149 21.45 11.18 15.44
N LYS A 150 22.15 10.07 15.14
CA LYS A 150 23.60 10.04 14.91
C LYS A 150 24.01 10.92 13.72
N PHE A 151 23.25 10.86 12.61
CA PHE A 151 23.53 11.67 11.43
C PHE A 151 23.40 13.19 11.70
N TYR A 152 22.39 13.59 12.48
CA TYR A 152 22.13 15.00 12.80
C TYR A 152 22.71 15.46 14.14
N GLY A 153 23.61 14.70 14.77
CA GLY A 153 24.02 14.81 16.19
C GLY A 153 24.62 16.12 16.71
N GLY A 154 24.50 17.24 15.98
CA GLY A 154 24.82 18.60 16.42
C GLY A 154 23.65 19.60 16.35
N VAL A 155 22.44 19.15 15.99
CA VAL A 155 21.27 20.04 15.92
C VAL A 155 20.61 20.16 17.29
N ALA A 156 20.37 21.39 17.76
CA ALA A 156 19.68 21.66 19.01
C ALA A 156 18.34 20.92 19.08
N THR A 157 18.22 19.99 20.04
CA THR A 157 16.96 19.33 20.37
C THR A 157 15.97 20.39 20.85
N LYS A 158 14.92 20.67 20.07
CA LYS A 158 13.77 21.42 20.59
C LYS A 158 13.15 20.59 21.71
N LYS A 159 13.20 21.08 22.96
CA LYS A 159 12.51 20.46 24.09
C LYS A 159 11.05 20.14 23.70
N PRO A 160 10.54 18.94 23.97
CA PRO A 160 9.14 18.62 23.71
C PRO A 160 8.24 19.60 24.48
N LYS A 161 7.17 20.10 23.85
CA LYS A 161 6.25 21.10 24.45
C LYS A 161 5.65 20.65 25.79
N THR A 162 5.61 19.34 26.05
CA THR A 162 5.11 18.75 27.29
C THR A 162 6.04 19.03 28.48
N GLU A 163 7.36 19.02 28.27
CA GLU A 163 8.35 19.32 29.32
C GLU A 163 8.44 20.83 29.59
N ALA A 164 8.33 21.67 28.54
CA ALA A 164 8.32 23.12 28.70
C ALA A 164 7.13 23.61 29.54
N LYS A 165 5.96 22.97 29.43
CA LYS A 165 4.78 23.27 30.27
C LYS A 165 4.90 22.79 31.72
N ALA A 166 5.71 21.75 31.96
CA ALA A 166 5.96 21.25 33.32
C ALA A 166 6.99 22.12 34.05
N GLU A 167 7.98 22.66 33.33
CA GLU A 167 8.93 23.67 33.85
C GLU A 167 8.26 25.03 34.09
N GLU A 168 7.23 25.42 33.32
CA GLU A 168 6.44 26.65 33.55
C GLU A 168 5.42 26.54 34.70
N ALA A 169 5.14 25.32 35.17
CA ALA A 169 4.18 25.06 36.24
C ALA A 169 4.85 24.84 37.62
N GLN A 170 6.18 24.92 37.69
CA GLN A 170 6.99 24.95 38.91
C GLN A 170 7.40 26.39 39.22
#